data_AF-A0A9R1LVV2-F1
#
_entry.id   AF-A0A9R1LVV2-F1
#
_cell.length_a   1.000
_cell.length_b   1.000
_cell.length_c   1.000
_cell.angle_alpha   90.00
_cell.angle_beta   90.00
_cell.angle_gamma   90.00
#
_symmetry.space_group_name_H-M   'P 1'
#
loop_
_entity.id
_entity.type
_entity.pdbx_description
1 polymer ?
#
loop_
_entity_poly.entity_id
_entity_poly.type
_entity_poly.pdbx_seq_one_letter_code
_entity_poly.pdbx_strand_id
1 'polypeptide(L)'
;MGYIAHDALPCMQTLGAANDVYEFVKSIGRFKETKRTDGISTSDIIKRILKDYNQYIMRNLTWGYSRKDLGVSYVKEKQLRVNMGITKLKEKVKEHQEKFHSAAKIAGSNPVECMENTDRWIVGFLEKFEEGCHMMETAIKDRIQEGLNRQAKSESNLSGSDSDSRRCFAFL
;
A
#
# COMPACT_ATOMS: atom_id res chain seq x y z
N MET A 1 -22.51 -32.72 37.17
CA MET A 1 -23.21 -32.05 36.05
C MET A 1 -22.49 -30.73 35.77
N GLY A 2 -22.14 -30.46 34.51
CA GLY A 2 -21.36 -29.29 34.12
C GLY A 2 -22.18 -28.00 34.00
N TYR A 3 -21.50 -26.86 33.92
CA TYR A 3 -22.04 -25.52 33.63
C TYR A 3 -21.57 -25.04 32.26
N ILE A 4 -22.35 -24.19 31.60
CA ILE A 4 -21.95 -23.51 30.35
C ILE A 4 -21.67 -22.05 30.67
N ALA A 5 -20.55 -21.52 30.18
CA ALA A 5 -20.20 -20.12 30.36
C ALA A 5 -20.09 -19.39 29.02
N HIS A 6 -20.83 -18.30 28.85
CA HIS A 6 -20.81 -17.46 27.65
C HIS A 6 -21.30 -16.04 27.99
N ASP A 7 -21.11 -15.09 27.08
CA ASP A 7 -21.68 -13.75 27.22
C ASP A 7 -23.22 -13.78 27.26
N ALA A 8 -23.81 -12.77 27.90
CA ALA A 8 -25.26 -12.71 28.14
C ALA A 8 -26.09 -12.34 26.90
N LEU A 9 -25.46 -11.93 25.80
CA LEU A 9 -26.19 -11.47 24.62
C LEU A 9 -26.87 -12.67 23.93
N PRO A 10 -28.08 -12.50 23.38
CA PRO A 10 -28.76 -13.55 22.65
C PRO A 10 -27.92 -14.01 21.45
N CYS A 11 -27.54 -15.29 21.42
CA CYS A 11 -26.84 -15.85 20.28
C CYS A 11 -27.87 -16.40 19.30
N MET A 12 -28.20 -15.60 18.28
CA MET A 12 -29.13 -16.03 17.23
C MET A 12 -28.49 -17.07 16.34
N GLN A 13 -29.24 -18.13 16.03
CA GLN A 13 -28.79 -19.12 15.06
C GLN A 13 -28.98 -18.58 13.64
N THR A 14 -27.99 -18.76 12.77
CA THR A 14 -27.99 -18.31 11.36
C THR A 14 -29.18 -18.83 10.54
N LEU A 15 -29.88 -19.86 11.03
CA LEU A 15 -31.00 -20.54 10.38
C LEU A 15 -32.39 -20.11 10.89
N GLY A 16 -32.50 -19.08 11.75
CA GLY A 16 -33.75 -18.36 12.01
C GLY A 16 -34.83 -19.08 12.85
N ALA A 17 -34.54 -20.24 13.42
CA ALA A 17 -35.55 -21.01 14.19
C ALA A 17 -35.60 -20.68 15.70
N ALA A 18 -34.54 -20.11 16.28
CA ALA A 18 -34.46 -19.81 17.71
C ALA A 18 -33.83 -18.44 17.98
N ASN A 19 -34.44 -17.67 18.89
CA ASN A 19 -33.99 -16.33 19.29
C ASN A 19 -32.68 -16.37 20.09
N ASP A 20 -32.40 -17.46 20.80
CA ASP A 20 -31.15 -17.70 21.52
C ASP A 20 -30.84 -19.20 21.65
N VAL A 21 -29.67 -19.63 21.18
CA VAL A 21 -29.22 -21.03 21.27
C VAL A 21 -29.09 -21.51 22.73
N TYR A 22 -28.90 -20.60 23.70
CA TYR A 22 -28.69 -20.95 25.11
C TYR A 22 -29.95 -20.90 25.98
N GLU A 23 -31.14 -20.66 25.42
CA GLU A 23 -32.39 -20.46 26.16
C GLU A 23 -32.71 -21.61 27.14
N PHE A 24 -32.59 -22.87 26.69
CA PHE A 24 -32.81 -24.04 27.54
C PHE A 24 -31.84 -24.12 28.72
N VAL A 25 -30.57 -23.76 28.50
CA VAL A 25 -29.53 -23.85 29.54
C VAL A 25 -29.67 -22.71 30.56
N LYS A 26 -30.15 -21.55 30.10
CA LYS A 26 -30.55 -20.42 30.94
C LYS A 26 -31.75 -20.78 31.82
N SER A 27 -32.80 -21.42 31.27
CA SER A 27 -34.02 -21.75 32.02
C SER A 27 -33.80 -22.79 33.13
N ILE A 28 -32.88 -23.73 32.96
CA ILE A 28 -32.51 -24.72 33.98
C ILE A 28 -31.47 -24.22 35.00
N GLY A 29 -31.09 -22.93 34.94
CA GLY A 29 -30.17 -22.29 35.90
C GLY A 29 -28.70 -22.73 35.80
N ARG A 30 -28.26 -23.27 34.65
CA ARG A 30 -26.90 -23.79 34.45
C ARG A 30 -26.02 -22.92 33.54
N PHE A 31 -26.48 -21.72 33.19
CA PHE A 31 -25.73 -20.73 32.41
C PHE A 31 -24.95 -19.78 33.34
N LYS A 32 -23.65 -19.60 33.09
CA LYS A 32 -22.79 -18.66 33.82
C LYS A 32 -22.37 -17.53 32.87
N GLU A 33 -22.85 -16.34 33.13
CA GLU A 33 -22.53 -15.17 32.32
C GLU A 33 -21.07 -14.76 32.46
N THR A 34 -20.39 -14.56 31.33
CA THR A 34 -19.06 -13.95 31.27
C THR A 34 -19.16 -12.51 30.77
N LYS A 35 -18.23 -11.66 31.21
CA LYS A 35 -18.13 -10.28 30.73
C LYS A 35 -17.18 -10.23 29.53
N ARG A 36 -17.58 -9.53 28.46
CA ARG A 36 -16.66 -9.23 27.35
C ARG A 36 -15.54 -8.29 27.84
N THR A 37 -14.36 -8.45 27.28
CA THR A 37 -13.28 -7.49 27.44
C THR A 37 -13.47 -6.34 26.47
N ASP A 38 -13.54 -5.12 27.00
CA ASP A 38 -13.67 -3.93 26.17
C ASP A 38 -12.42 -3.71 25.30
N GLY A 39 -12.63 -3.32 24.05
CA GLY A 39 -11.56 -2.96 23.12
C GLY A 39 -10.75 -4.14 22.54
N ILE A 40 -11.15 -5.39 22.82
CA ILE A 40 -10.55 -6.60 22.25
C ILE A 40 -11.65 -7.48 21.63
N SER A 41 -11.68 -7.49 20.30
CA SER A 41 -12.53 -8.36 19.50
C SER A 41 -11.75 -8.81 18.26
N THR A 42 -12.08 -9.98 17.71
CA THR A 42 -11.55 -10.44 16.42
C THR A 42 -11.74 -9.39 15.32
N SER A 43 -12.90 -8.72 15.30
CA SER A 43 -13.17 -7.64 14.35
C SER A 43 -12.24 -6.45 14.55
N ASP A 44 -11.92 -6.09 15.79
CA ASP A 44 -11.04 -4.97 16.07
C ASP A 44 -9.58 -5.29 15.74
N ILE A 45 -9.16 -6.54 15.94
CA ILE A 45 -7.87 -7.04 15.49
C ILE A 45 -7.79 -6.99 13.96
N ILE A 46 -8.81 -7.49 13.24
CA ILE A 46 -8.87 -7.43 11.77
C ILE A 46 -8.80 -5.99 11.28
N LYS A 47 -9.57 -5.07 11.87
CA LYS A 47 -9.53 -3.64 11.50
C LYS A 47 -8.14 -3.04 11.66
N ARG A 48 -7.42 -3.38 12.73
CA ARG A 48 -6.03 -2.93 12.95
C ARG A 48 -5.11 -3.44 11.84
N ILE A 49 -5.21 -4.71 11.47
CA ILE A 49 -4.43 -5.30 10.36
C ILE A 49 -4.75 -4.61 9.03
N LEU A 50 -6.04 -4.40 8.73
CA LEU A 50 -6.47 -3.77 7.48
C LEU A 50 -6.02 -2.31 7.37
N LYS A 51 -5.99 -1.57 8.48
CA LYS A 51 -5.56 -0.17 8.52
C LYS A 51 -4.15 0.00 7.95
N ASP A 52 -3.23 -0.89 8.34
CA ASP A 52 -1.82 -0.79 7.99
C ASP A 52 -1.46 -1.65 6.76
N TYR A 53 -2.46 -2.23 6.08
CA TYR A 53 -2.26 -3.11 4.94
C TYR A 53 -1.45 -2.46 3.81
N ASN A 54 -1.79 -1.22 3.42
CA ASN A 54 -1.07 -0.50 2.37
C ASN A 54 0.41 -0.26 2.74
N GLN A 55 0.70 -0.01 4.01
CA GLN A 55 2.06 0.20 4.51
C GLN A 55 2.85 -1.11 4.48
N TYR A 56 2.22 -2.22 4.89
CA TYR A 56 2.80 -3.56 4.78
C TYR A 56 3.18 -3.87 3.33
N ILE A 57 2.28 -3.65 2.37
CA ILE A 57 2.57 -3.88 0.94
C ILE A 57 3.76 -3.05 0.48
N MET A 58 3.78 -1.75 0.78
CA MET A 58 4.87 -0.87 0.36
C MET A 58 6.22 -1.30 0.93
N ARG A 59 6.29 -1.66 2.21
CA ARG A 59 7.54 -2.09 2.85
C ARG A 59 8.08 -3.38 2.23
N ASN A 60 7.21 -4.35 1.96
CA ASN A 60 7.65 -5.60 1.33
C ASN A 60 8.07 -5.39 -0.13
N LEU A 61 7.38 -4.52 -0.88
CA LEU A 61 7.81 -4.13 -2.22
C LEU A 61 9.19 -3.45 -2.20
N THR A 62 9.51 -2.66 -1.17
CA THR A 62 10.85 -2.07 -1.04
C THR A 62 11.94 -3.08 -0.71
N TRP A 63 11.60 -4.17 -0.04
CA TRP A 63 12.53 -5.28 0.24
C TRP A 63 12.71 -6.24 -0.94
N GLY A 64 12.01 -6.03 -2.06
CA GLY A 64 12.16 -6.82 -3.27
C GLY A 64 11.15 -7.95 -3.44
N TYR A 65 10.15 -8.06 -2.58
CA TYR A 65 9.05 -9.00 -2.79
C TYR A 65 8.25 -8.64 -4.06
N SER A 66 7.80 -9.66 -4.79
CA SER A 66 6.97 -9.47 -5.98
C SER A 66 5.53 -9.16 -5.61
N ARG A 67 4.86 -8.32 -6.41
CA ARG A 67 3.42 -8.05 -6.28
C ARG A 67 2.57 -9.33 -6.29
N LYS A 68 3.01 -10.35 -7.02
CA LYS A 68 2.28 -11.62 -7.17
C LYS A 68 2.29 -12.39 -5.85
N ASP A 69 3.41 -12.40 -5.14
CA ASP A 69 3.57 -13.08 -3.85
C ASP A 69 2.74 -12.41 -2.76
N LEU A 70 2.55 -11.09 -2.88
CA LEU A 70 1.74 -10.29 -1.97
C LEU A 70 0.23 -10.29 -2.32
N GLY A 71 -0.18 -10.93 -3.42
CA GLY A 71 -1.56 -10.92 -3.89
C GLY A 71 -2.07 -9.55 -4.34
N VAL A 72 -1.18 -8.65 -4.77
CA VAL A 72 -1.51 -7.26 -5.11
C VAL A 72 -1.60 -7.07 -6.63
N SER A 73 -2.63 -6.36 -7.07
CA SER A 73 -2.79 -5.99 -8.48
C SER A 73 -1.73 -4.99 -8.93
N TYR A 74 -1.41 -5.00 -10.23
CA TYR A 74 -0.41 -4.08 -10.79
C TYR A 74 -0.78 -2.60 -10.57
N VAL A 75 -2.05 -2.25 -10.78
CA VAL A 75 -2.56 -0.89 -10.58
C VAL A 75 -2.37 -0.44 -9.13
N LYS A 76 -2.69 -1.32 -8.16
CA LYS A 76 -2.53 -1.01 -6.74
C LYS A 76 -1.07 -0.78 -6.36
N GLU A 77 -0.15 -1.60 -6.87
CA GLU A 77 1.29 -1.40 -6.68
C GLU A 77 1.74 -0.01 -7.16
N LYS A 78 1.33 0.37 -8.37
CA LYS A 78 1.70 1.66 -8.96
C LYS A 78 1.09 2.84 -8.23
N GLN A 79 -0.18 2.76 -7.85
CA GLN A 79 -0.84 3.77 -7.02
C GLN A 79 -0.08 3.99 -5.71
N LEU A 80 0.31 2.91 -5.02
CA LEU A 80 1.04 3.00 -3.77
C LEU A 80 2.44 3.62 -3.93
N ARG A 81 3.15 3.31 -5.03
CA ARG A 81 4.44 3.95 -5.36
C ARG A 81 4.31 5.44 -5.63
N VAL A 82 3.30 5.86 -6.38
CA VAL A 82 3.03 7.29 -6.67
C VAL A 82 2.67 8.03 -5.39
N ASN A 83 1.76 7.47 -4.57
CA ASN A 83 1.39 8.06 -3.29
C ASN A 83 2.61 8.25 -2.37
N MET A 84 3.55 7.29 -2.36
CA MET A 84 4.80 7.42 -1.61
C MET A 84 5.69 8.56 -2.15
N GLY A 85 5.79 8.71 -3.47
CA GLY A 85 6.50 9.82 -4.10
C GLY A 85 5.90 11.19 -3.72
N ILE A 86 4.57 11.30 -3.76
CA ILE A 86 3.84 12.50 -3.38
C ILE A 86 4.06 12.84 -1.89
N THR A 87 3.99 11.86 -1.00
CA THR A 87 4.23 12.09 0.43
C THR A 87 5.65 12.58 0.69
N LYS A 88 6.67 12.01 0.05
CA LYS A 88 8.06 12.48 0.16
C LYS A 88 8.24 13.90 -0.37
N LEU A 89 7.61 14.23 -1.50
CA LEU A 89 7.63 15.58 -2.03
C LEU A 89 6.98 16.55 -1.04
N LYS A 90 5.82 16.21 -0.50
CA LYS A 90 5.12 17.01 0.51
C LYS A 90 5.99 17.27 1.74
N GLU A 91 6.73 16.27 2.23
CA GLU A 91 7.66 16.42 3.34
C GLU A 91 8.80 17.40 3.01
N LYS A 92 9.43 17.26 1.84
CA LYS A 92 10.47 18.20 1.37
C LYS A 92 9.95 19.63 1.23
N VAL A 93 8.74 19.81 0.71
CA VAL A 93 8.09 21.11 0.59
C VAL A 93 7.86 21.72 1.98
N LYS A 94 7.37 20.92 2.92
CA LYS A 94 7.16 21.38 4.30
C LYS A 94 8.48 21.81 4.96
N GLU A 95 9.55 21.04 4.78
CA GLU A 95 10.89 21.41 5.26
C GLU A 95 11.36 22.76 4.66
N HIS A 96 11.11 22.97 3.37
CA HIS A 96 11.45 24.23 2.69
C HIS A 96 10.61 25.41 3.19
N GLN A 97 9.32 25.17 3.46
CA GLN A 97 8.43 26.18 4.06
C GLN A 97 8.87 26.57 5.47
N GLU A 98 9.30 25.62 6.30
CA GLU A 98 9.78 25.88 7.65
C GLU A 98 11.08 26.70 7.65
N LYS A 99 12.02 26.36 6.75
CA LYS A 99 13.26 27.15 6.53
C LYS A 99 12.97 28.57 6.03
N PHE A 100 11.96 28.73 5.19
CA PHE A 100 11.53 30.05 4.73
C PHE A 100 10.93 30.87 5.87
N HIS A 101 10.03 30.29 6.67
CA HIS A 101 9.43 31.00 7.80
C HIS A 101 10.46 31.41 8.85
N SER A 102 11.50 30.61 9.09
CA SER A 102 12.59 31.00 10.00
C SER A 102 13.45 32.11 9.39
N ALA A 103 13.82 32.03 8.11
CA ALA A 103 14.57 33.08 7.42
C ALA A 103 13.79 34.42 7.36
N ALA A 104 12.49 34.37 7.06
CA ALA A 104 11.62 35.55 7.03
C ALA A 104 11.44 36.20 8.41
N LYS A 105 11.44 35.41 9.50
CA LYS A 105 11.43 35.94 10.88
C LYS A 105 12.75 36.63 11.25
N ILE A 106 13.87 36.17 10.69
CA ILE A 106 15.20 36.77 10.91
C ILE A 106 15.34 38.08 10.12
N ALA A 107 14.77 38.15 8.92
CA ALA A 107 14.93 39.27 7.98
C ALA A 107 14.10 40.53 8.30
N GLY A 108 13.32 40.57 9.40
CA GLY A 108 12.76 41.83 9.92
C GLY A 108 12.07 42.73 8.89
N SER A 109 11.10 42.20 8.13
CA SER A 109 10.08 42.96 7.38
C SER A 109 10.55 44.20 6.60
N ASN A 110 11.30 43.99 5.50
CA ASN A 110 11.35 44.92 4.37
C ASN A 110 10.73 44.25 3.12
N PRO A 111 9.65 44.82 2.52
CA PRO A 111 8.93 44.20 1.40
C PRO A 111 9.78 43.97 0.15
N VAL A 112 10.83 44.77 -0.07
CA VAL A 112 11.69 44.67 -1.26
C VAL A 112 12.66 43.49 -1.17
N GLU A 113 13.24 43.25 0.01
CA GLU A 113 14.12 42.11 0.28
C GLU A 113 13.33 40.78 0.32
N CYS A 114 12.07 40.84 0.76
CA CYS A 114 11.14 39.70 0.66
C CYS A 114 10.93 39.27 -0.80
N MET A 115 10.79 40.22 -1.73
CA MET A 115 10.53 39.94 -3.14
C MET A 115 11.74 39.32 -3.84
N GLU A 116 12.96 39.84 -3.61
CA GLU A 116 14.20 39.25 -4.14
C GLU A 116 14.52 37.88 -3.53
N ASN A 117 14.19 37.67 -2.25
CA ASN A 117 14.28 36.35 -1.61
C ASN A 117 13.20 35.37 -2.12
N THR A 118 12.06 35.87 -2.59
CA THR A 118 10.97 35.06 -3.15
C THR A 118 11.37 34.48 -4.51
N ASP A 119 11.99 35.26 -5.39
CA ASP A 119 12.47 34.75 -6.67
C ASP A 119 13.53 33.65 -6.48
N ARG A 120 14.48 33.87 -5.58
CA ARG A 120 15.48 32.84 -5.21
C ARG A 120 14.83 31.57 -4.64
N TRP A 121 13.73 31.71 -3.90
CA TRP A 121 12.97 30.59 -3.35
C TRP A 121 12.15 29.85 -4.42
N ILE A 122 11.48 30.57 -5.33
CA ILE A 122 10.73 30.00 -6.45
C ILE A 122 11.69 29.21 -7.34
N VAL A 123 12.86 29.76 -7.65
CA VAL A 123 13.90 29.09 -8.43
C VAL A 123 14.40 27.82 -7.73
N GLY A 124 14.73 27.88 -6.43
CA GLY A 124 15.18 26.70 -5.69
C GLY A 124 14.09 25.63 -5.50
N PHE A 125 12.82 26.04 -5.36
CA PHE A 125 11.69 25.12 -5.35
C PHE A 125 11.49 24.47 -6.72
N LEU A 126 11.52 25.25 -7.81
CA LEU A 126 11.38 24.76 -9.17
C LEU A 126 12.51 23.78 -9.52
N GLU A 127 13.75 24.09 -9.17
CA GLU A 127 14.90 23.21 -9.39
C GLU A 127 14.72 21.86 -8.65
N LYS A 128 14.34 21.88 -7.37
CA LYS A 128 14.06 20.66 -6.59
C LYS A 128 12.85 19.89 -7.10
N PHE A 129 11.84 20.60 -7.58
CA PHE A 129 10.63 20.01 -8.14
C PHE A 129 10.93 19.35 -9.49
N GLU A 130 11.69 20.03 -10.34
CA GLU A 130 12.15 19.57 -11.64
C GLU A 130 13.08 18.36 -11.49
N GLU A 131 14.02 18.37 -10.53
CA GLU A 131 14.79 17.18 -10.14
C GLU A 131 13.88 16.00 -9.76
N GLY A 132 12.82 16.26 -8.99
CA GLY A 132 11.84 15.25 -8.58
C GLY A 132 11.04 14.67 -9.74
N CYS A 133 10.59 15.54 -10.66
CA CYS A 133 9.91 15.18 -11.90
C CYS A 133 10.84 14.40 -12.83
N HIS A 134 12.09 14.83 -12.99
CA HIS A 134 13.09 14.16 -13.83
C HIS A 134 13.43 12.76 -13.32
N MET A 135 13.63 12.57 -12.01
CA MET A 135 13.86 11.24 -11.46
C MET A 135 12.68 10.29 -11.73
N MET A 136 11.45 10.81 -11.65
CA MET A 136 10.26 10.04 -11.95
C MET A 136 10.14 9.76 -13.44
N GLU A 137 10.41 10.74 -14.30
CA GLU A 137 10.41 10.60 -15.75
C GLU A 137 11.45 9.59 -16.22
N THR A 138 12.69 9.67 -15.72
CA THR A 138 13.75 8.70 -16.02
C THR A 138 13.34 7.30 -15.56
N ALA A 139 12.81 7.14 -14.35
CA ALA A 139 12.33 5.84 -13.87
C ALA A 139 11.14 5.29 -14.67
N ILE A 140 10.30 6.15 -15.25
CA ILE A 140 9.21 5.76 -16.16
C ILE A 140 9.78 5.36 -17.52
N LYS A 141 10.68 6.16 -18.10
CA LYS A 141 11.34 5.88 -19.39
C LYS A 141 12.15 4.59 -19.34
N ASP A 142 12.97 4.38 -18.32
CA ASP A 142 13.76 3.17 -18.13
C ASP A 142 12.87 1.92 -18.09
N ARG A 143 11.71 2.02 -17.43
CA ARG A 143 10.76 0.89 -17.37
C ARG A 143 10.03 0.63 -18.67
N ILE A 144 9.70 1.67 -19.45
CA ILE A 144 9.12 1.50 -20.79
C ILE A 144 10.17 0.87 -21.72
N GLN A 145 11.40 1.36 -21.67
CA GLN A 145 12.52 0.86 -22.45
C GLN A 145 12.84 -0.61 -22.13
N GLU A 146 12.85 -0.98 -20.84
CA GLU A 146 13.05 -2.36 -20.41
C GLU A 146 11.89 -3.28 -20.84
N GLY A 147 10.66 -2.76 -20.86
CA GLY A 147 9.49 -3.47 -21.39
C GLY A 147 9.60 -3.75 -22.90
N LEU A 148 9.99 -2.75 -23.68
CA LEU A 148 10.23 -2.87 -25.13
C LEU A 148 11.37 -3.86 -25.43
N ASN A 149 12.47 -3.79 -24.68
CA ASN A 149 13.60 -4.71 -24.84
C ASN A 149 13.23 -6.17 -24.51
N ARG A 150 12.32 -6.41 -23.54
CA ARG A 150 11.82 -7.76 -23.21
C ARG A 150 10.89 -8.31 -24.29
N GLN A 151 10.07 -7.46 -24.94
CA GLN A 151 9.23 -7.86 -26.08
C GLN A 151 10.08 -8.20 -27.31
N ALA A 152 11.04 -7.34 -27.67
CA ALA A 152 11.96 -7.59 -28.78
C ALA A 152 12.76 -8.90 -28.61
N LYS A 153 13.18 -9.21 -27.37
CA LYS A 153 13.88 -10.46 -27.05
C LYS A 153 12.98 -11.70 -27.11
N SER A 154 11.67 -11.55 -26.90
CA SER A 154 10.72 -12.66 -27.07
C SER A 154 10.42 -12.96 -28.55
N GLU A 155 10.36 -11.93 -29.39
CA GLU A 155 10.16 -12.07 -30.84
C GLU A 155 11.39 -12.68 -31.53
N SER A 156 12.61 -12.31 -31.12
CA SER A 156 13.85 -12.89 -31.67
C SER A 156 14.05 -14.37 -31.31
N ASN A 157 13.50 -14.83 -30.19
CA ASN A 157 13.59 -16.24 -29.77
C ASN A 157 12.54 -17.13 -30.47
N LEU A 158 11.49 -16.55 -31.06
CA LEU A 158 10.50 -17.25 -31.87
C LEU A 158 10.89 -17.34 -33.36
N SER A 159 11.82 -16.51 -33.84
CA SER A 159 12.34 -16.56 -35.22
C SER A 159 13.60 -17.43 -35.36
N GLY A 160 14.08 -18.08 -34.29
CA GLY A 160 15.34 -18.83 -34.25
C GLY A 160 15.21 -20.36 -34.34
N SER A 161 14.00 -20.90 -34.46
CA SER A 161 13.75 -22.35 -34.56
C SER A 161 13.09 -22.70 -35.90
N ASP A 162 13.77 -22.44 -37.02
CA ASP A 162 13.38 -23.06 -38.29
C ASP A 162 14.58 -23.37 -39.17
N SER A 163 15.47 -24.22 -38.65
CA SER A 163 16.45 -24.95 -39.44
C SER A 163 17.13 -25.99 -38.56
N ASP A 164 16.48 -27.13 -38.33
CA ASP A 164 17.08 -28.47 -38.50
C ASP A 164 16.09 -29.56 -38.06
N SER A 165 15.31 -30.09 -38.99
CA SER A 165 14.66 -31.39 -38.80
C SER A 165 14.51 -32.13 -40.12
N ARG A 166 15.67 -32.46 -40.72
CA ARG A 166 15.76 -33.64 -41.59
C ARG A 166 16.53 -34.71 -40.83
N ARG A 167 15.82 -35.58 -40.11
CA ARG A 167 16.09 -37.03 -40.08
C ARG A 167 15.11 -37.80 -39.19
N CYS A 168 14.42 -38.72 -39.87
CA CYS A 168 14.02 -40.05 -39.38
C CYS A 168 12.94 -40.12 -38.29
N PHE A 169 11.68 -40.16 -38.71
CA PHE A 169 10.72 -41.12 -38.15
C PHE A 169 10.47 -42.20 -39.20
N ALA A 170 11.17 -43.32 -39.05
CA ALA A 170 10.77 -44.60 -39.62
C ALA A 170 10.01 -45.36 -38.53
N PHE A 171 8.75 -45.64 -38.84
CA PHE A 171 7.87 -46.70 -38.32
C PHE A 171 8.41 -47.61 -37.20
N LEU A 172 7.74 -47.60 -36.05
CA LEU A 172 6.98 -48.73 -35.50
C LEU A 172 6.15 -48.30 -34.28
#